data_AF-A0A952LRB8-F1
#
_entry.id   AF-A0A952LRB8-F1
#
_cell.length_a   1.000
_cell.length_b   1.000
_cell.length_c   1.000
_cell.angle_alpha   90.00
_cell.angle_beta   90.00
_cell.angle_gamma   90.00
#
_symmetry.space_group_name_H-M   'P 1'
#
loop_
_entity.id
_entity.type
_entity.pdbx_description
1 polymer ?
#
loop_
_entity_poly.entity_id
_entity_poly.type
_entity_poly.pdbx_seq_one_letter_code
_entity_poly.pdbx_strand_id
1 'polypeptide(L)'
;MNWTYIIKQKTKAAIALGVVFLLVIGTNLLDKKYFSDLQDSFSSMYEDRLMAEIYIYQFSHLFYKKKILTESLSDSSNINFLKKNPILNDSISTLLNLYEGTKLTEKEAEIFKGLKAEINELLMLESSIESNSDAQKLESKNELIHNNISYSLNGLSEIQHTEGKQLINNSKQIIASNSITSQLEMGILIVIGLIMQALVFSSKSIISKISQNNNLN
;
A
#
# COMPACT_ATOMS: atom_id res chain seq x y z
N MET A 1 4.24 -43.15 -31.94
CA MET A 1 4.83 -42.27 -32.98
C MET A 1 6.32 -42.18 -32.74
N ASN A 2 7.16 -42.77 -33.60
CA ASN A 2 8.59 -43.02 -33.37
C ASN A 2 9.49 -41.80 -33.65
N TRP A 3 9.07 -40.59 -33.23
CA TRP A 3 9.84 -39.35 -33.46
C TRP A 3 11.18 -39.33 -32.70
N THR A 4 11.26 -40.03 -31.56
CA THR A 4 12.47 -40.16 -30.74
C THR A 4 13.62 -40.92 -31.43
N TYR A 5 13.37 -41.59 -32.56
CA TYR A 5 14.38 -42.31 -33.34
C TYR A 5 15.10 -41.43 -34.38
N ILE A 6 14.55 -40.26 -34.71
CA ILE A 6 15.10 -39.32 -35.69
C ILE A 6 16.28 -38.52 -35.09
N ILE A 7 16.31 -38.39 -33.75
CA ILE A 7 17.32 -37.60 -33.03
C ILE A 7 18.59 -38.44 -32.85
N LYS A 8 19.55 -38.27 -33.77
CA LYS A 8 20.85 -38.98 -33.75
C LYS A 8 21.74 -38.63 -32.55
N GLN A 9 21.68 -37.40 -32.03
CA GLN A 9 22.52 -36.90 -30.92
C GLN A 9 21.69 -36.60 -29.67
N LYS A 10 21.08 -37.65 -29.08
CA LYS A 10 20.18 -37.54 -27.91
C LYS A 10 20.81 -36.82 -26.71
N THR A 11 22.12 -36.97 -26.51
CA THR A 11 22.88 -36.31 -25.42
C THR A 11 23.03 -34.80 -25.63
N LYS A 12 23.41 -34.34 -26.82
CA LYS A 12 23.48 -32.90 -27.12
C LYS A 12 22.11 -32.24 -27.05
N ALA A 13 21.05 -32.93 -27.49
CA ALA A 13 19.68 -32.44 -27.37
C ALA A 13 19.25 -32.31 -25.90
N ALA A 14 19.57 -33.28 -25.05
CA ALA A 14 19.28 -33.23 -23.62
C ALA A 14 20.05 -32.10 -22.91
N ILE A 15 21.32 -31.87 -23.26
CA ILE A 15 22.12 -30.77 -22.71
C ILE A 15 21.55 -29.42 -23.13
N ALA A 16 21.21 -29.25 -24.41
CA ALA A 16 20.61 -28.01 -24.90
C ALA A 16 19.26 -27.71 -24.21
N LEU A 17 18.40 -28.72 -24.04
CA LEU A 17 17.14 -28.58 -23.30
C LEU A 17 17.38 -28.27 -21.82
N GLY A 18 18.40 -28.87 -21.20
CA GLY A 18 18.78 -28.58 -19.81
C GLY A 18 19.22 -27.13 -19.60
N VAL A 19 19.95 -26.55 -20.58
CA VAL A 19 20.32 -25.12 -20.54
C VAL A 19 19.07 -24.23 -20.62
N VAL A 20 18.15 -24.53 -21.54
CA VAL A 20 16.88 -23.78 -21.64
C VAL A 20 16.06 -23.90 -20.36
N PHE A 21 15.99 -25.10 -19.78
CA PHE A 21 15.28 -25.35 -18.52
C PHE A 21 15.87 -24.51 -17.36
N LEU A 22 17.21 -24.47 -17.24
CA LEU A 22 17.88 -23.65 -16.23
C LEU A 22 17.67 -22.14 -16.44
N LEU A 23 17.63 -21.68 -17.69
CA LEU A 23 17.32 -20.28 -18.00
C LEU A 23 15.90 -19.90 -17.58
N VAL A 24 14.91 -20.73 -17.87
CA VAL A 24 13.51 -20.50 -17.47
C VAL A 24 13.33 -20.57 -15.95
N ILE A 25 14.08 -21.44 -15.25
CA ILE A 25 14.10 -21.42 -13.78
C ILE A 25 14.75 -20.14 -13.26
N GLY A 26 15.82 -19.67 -13.91
CA GLY A 26 16.49 -18.42 -13.54
C GLY A 26 15.57 -17.21 -13.63
N THR A 27 14.78 -17.10 -14.70
CA THR A 27 13.77 -16.02 -14.85
C THR A 27 12.70 -16.14 -13.76
N ASN A 28 12.17 -17.34 -13.52
CA ASN A 28 11.16 -17.59 -12.50
C ASN A 28 11.62 -17.26 -11.07
N LEU A 29 12.91 -17.43 -10.76
CA LEU A 29 13.48 -17.09 -9.45
C LEU A 29 13.75 -15.59 -9.29
N LEU A 30 14.15 -14.88 -10.35
CA LEU A 30 14.28 -13.41 -10.34
C LEU A 30 12.92 -12.75 -10.13
N ASP A 31 11.87 -13.40 -10.62
CA ASP A 31 10.47 -13.08 -10.35
C ASP A 31 10.04 -13.27 -8.88
N LYS A 32 10.90 -13.68 -7.94
CA LYS A 32 10.53 -13.70 -6.50
C LYS A 32 10.66 -12.35 -5.78
N LYS A 33 11.22 -11.31 -6.43
CA LYS A 33 11.41 -9.99 -5.81
C LYS A 33 10.09 -9.26 -5.46
N TYR A 34 8.96 -9.72 -5.99
CA TYR A 34 7.64 -9.09 -5.84
C TYR A 34 6.97 -9.25 -4.47
N PHE A 35 7.37 -10.24 -3.68
CA PHE A 35 6.84 -10.34 -2.30
C PHE A 35 7.21 -9.09 -1.49
N SER A 36 8.40 -8.52 -1.76
CA SER A 36 8.83 -7.25 -1.17
C SER A 36 7.94 -6.10 -1.63
N ASP A 37 7.72 -5.96 -2.94
CA ASP A 37 6.93 -4.85 -3.49
C ASP A 37 5.45 -4.89 -3.05
N LEU A 38 4.88 -6.09 -2.89
CA LEU A 38 3.54 -6.28 -2.31
C LEU A 38 3.52 -5.97 -0.81
N GLN A 39 4.54 -6.40 -0.06
CA GLN A 39 4.65 -6.10 1.36
C GLN A 39 4.78 -4.59 1.62
N ASP A 40 5.58 -3.89 0.80
CA ASP A 40 5.73 -2.43 0.85
C ASP A 40 4.41 -1.73 0.49
N SER A 41 3.67 -2.23 -0.51
CA SER A 41 2.35 -1.69 -0.88
C SER A 41 1.33 -1.86 0.25
N PHE A 42 1.33 -3.00 0.93
CA PHE A 42 0.45 -3.24 2.08
C PHE A 42 0.84 -2.41 3.30
N SER A 43 2.14 -2.27 3.58
CA SER A 43 2.66 -1.41 4.65
C SER A 43 2.25 0.04 4.41
N SER A 44 2.48 0.61 3.22
CA SER A 44 2.09 2.00 2.92
C SER A 44 0.55 2.18 2.92
N MET A 45 -0.23 1.19 2.47
CA MET A 45 -1.68 1.24 2.56
C MET A 45 -2.17 1.31 4.02
N TYR A 46 -1.53 0.59 4.94
CA TYR A 46 -1.89 0.58 6.36
C TYR A 46 -1.32 1.79 7.11
N GLU A 47 0.00 1.95 7.10
CA GLU A 47 0.73 2.94 7.92
C GLU A 47 0.56 4.37 7.41
N ASP A 48 0.47 4.58 6.10
CA ASP A 48 0.33 5.93 5.55
C ASP A 48 -1.13 6.25 5.25
N ARG A 49 -1.79 5.47 4.40
CA ARG A 49 -3.11 5.85 3.85
C ARG A 49 -4.25 5.65 4.84
N LEU A 50 -4.33 4.47 5.46
CA LEU A 50 -5.42 4.16 6.39
C LEU A 50 -5.27 4.94 7.70
N MET A 51 -4.04 5.09 8.22
CA MET A 51 -3.82 5.89 9.42
C MET A 51 -4.09 7.38 9.19
N ALA A 52 -3.64 7.94 8.06
CA ALA A 52 -3.98 9.32 7.69
C ALA A 52 -5.50 9.54 7.64
N GLU A 53 -6.26 8.62 7.05
CA GLU A 53 -7.73 8.72 7.00
C GLU A 53 -8.38 8.64 8.38
N ILE A 54 -7.87 7.75 9.25
CA ILE A 54 -8.34 7.65 10.64
C ILE A 54 -8.05 8.96 11.41
N TYR A 55 -6.91 9.60 11.18
CA TYR A 55 -6.60 10.88 11.78
C TYR A 55 -7.50 12.00 11.23
N ILE A 56 -7.78 12.04 9.92
CA ILE A 56 -8.74 12.99 9.33
C ILE A 56 -10.13 12.83 9.97
N TYR A 57 -10.60 11.60 10.14
CA TYR A 57 -11.84 11.33 10.84
C TYR A 57 -11.83 11.84 12.29
N GLN A 58 -10.73 11.62 13.02
CA GLN A 58 -10.58 12.13 14.39
C GLN A 58 -10.58 13.66 14.44
N PHE A 59 -9.96 14.34 13.47
CA PHE A 59 -10.03 15.80 13.36
C PHE A 59 -11.47 16.26 13.20
N SER A 60 -12.20 15.68 12.25
CA SER A 60 -13.62 16.00 12.01
C SER A 60 -14.45 15.87 13.29
N HIS A 61 -14.23 14.80 14.07
CA HIS A 61 -14.90 14.61 15.35
C HIS A 61 -14.53 15.67 16.40
N LEU A 62 -13.25 16.03 16.51
CA LEU A 62 -12.79 17.06 17.45
C LEU A 62 -13.33 18.44 17.09
N PHE A 63 -13.33 18.82 15.82
CA PHE A 63 -13.88 20.09 15.36
C PHE A 63 -15.39 20.16 15.48
N TYR A 64 -16.09 19.04 15.26
CA TYR A 64 -17.53 18.97 15.54
C TYR A 64 -17.83 19.20 17.03
N LYS A 65 -17.07 18.57 17.94
CA LYS A 65 -17.19 18.81 19.39
C LYS A 65 -16.91 20.25 19.76
N LYS A 66 -15.88 20.87 19.16
CA LYS A 66 -15.58 22.30 19.36
C LYS A 66 -16.72 23.18 18.90
N LYS A 67 -17.27 22.94 17.72
CA LYS A 67 -18.41 23.70 17.19
C LYS A 67 -19.60 23.70 18.16
N ILE A 68 -20.00 22.51 18.64
CA ILE A 68 -21.06 22.38 19.66
C ILE A 68 -20.70 23.13 20.95
N LEU A 69 -19.44 23.02 21.40
CA LEU A 69 -18.98 23.68 22.62
C LEU A 69 -19.09 25.20 22.50
N THR A 70 -18.71 25.77 21.34
CA THR A 70 -18.80 27.21 21.07
C THR A 70 -20.25 27.68 20.90
N GLU A 71 -21.11 26.91 20.25
CA GLU A 71 -22.55 27.21 20.13
C GLU A 71 -23.25 27.22 21.51
N SER A 72 -22.82 26.34 22.43
CA SER A 72 -23.39 26.25 23.79
C SER A 72 -23.02 27.42 24.72
N LEU A 73 -22.13 28.32 24.30
CA LEU A 73 -21.76 29.53 25.05
C LEU A 73 -22.93 30.53 25.14
N SER A 74 -23.84 30.52 24.17
CA SER A 74 -25.02 31.39 24.17
C SER A 74 -26.04 31.00 25.25
N ASP A 75 -26.07 29.72 25.64
CA ASP A 75 -27.08 29.13 26.53
C ASP A 75 -26.56 28.77 27.94
N SER A 76 -25.24 28.62 28.13
CA SER A 76 -24.66 28.06 29.36
C SER A 76 -23.35 28.75 29.78
N SER A 77 -23.04 28.66 31.08
CA SER A 77 -21.93 29.38 31.72
C SER A 77 -20.56 29.07 31.09
N ASN A 78 -19.80 30.14 30.80
CA ASN A 78 -18.42 30.19 30.27
C ASN A 78 -17.45 29.17 30.91
N ILE A 79 -17.72 28.72 32.14
CA ILE A 79 -16.96 27.72 32.90
C ILE A 79 -16.79 26.38 32.14
N ASN A 80 -17.82 25.90 31.43
CA ASN A 80 -17.74 24.64 30.70
C ASN A 80 -16.80 24.73 29.48
N PHE A 81 -16.82 25.86 28.78
CA PHE A 81 -15.93 26.15 27.67
C PHE A 81 -14.48 26.24 28.15
N LEU A 82 -14.21 27.04 29.19
CA LEU A 82 -12.87 27.22 29.77
C LEU A 82 -12.24 25.90 30.26
N LYS A 83 -13.05 24.93 30.68
CA LYS A 83 -12.55 23.62 31.12
C LYS A 83 -12.31 22.63 29.97
N LYS A 84 -13.19 22.60 28.96
CA LYS A 84 -13.16 21.60 27.89
C LYS A 84 -12.33 22.03 26.68
N ASN A 85 -12.28 23.33 26.37
CA ASN A 85 -11.60 23.84 25.19
C ASN A 85 -10.09 23.53 25.18
N PRO A 86 -9.33 23.72 26.28
CA PRO A 86 -7.91 23.37 26.31
C PRO A 86 -7.65 21.88 26.04
N ILE A 87 -8.48 20.99 26.58
CA ILE A 87 -8.37 19.53 26.38
C ILE A 87 -8.55 19.17 24.91
N LEU A 88 -9.50 19.82 24.22
CA LEU A 88 -9.71 19.63 22.79
C LEU A 88 -8.53 20.18 21.97
N ASN A 89 -7.95 21.32 22.37
CA ASN A 89 -6.77 21.90 21.75
C ASN A 89 -5.55 20.98 21.85
N ASP A 90 -5.30 20.40 23.02
CA ASP A 90 -4.21 19.44 23.22
C ASP A 90 -4.39 18.19 22.36
N SER A 91 -5.64 17.71 22.24
CA SER A 91 -5.98 16.57 21.38
C SER A 91 -5.72 16.88 19.90
N ILE A 92 -6.10 18.07 19.44
CA ILE A 92 -5.84 18.54 18.06
C ILE A 92 -4.34 18.69 17.80
N SER A 93 -3.58 19.25 18.75
CA SER A 93 -2.12 19.38 18.61
C SER A 93 -1.44 18.02 18.52
N THR A 94 -1.89 17.05 19.30
CA THR A 94 -1.38 15.68 19.24
C THR A 94 -1.66 15.07 17.87
N LEU A 95 -2.88 15.27 17.36
CA LEU A 95 -3.29 14.73 16.07
C LEU A 95 -2.56 15.39 14.88
N LEU A 96 -2.23 16.69 14.99
CA LEU A 96 -1.37 17.38 14.02
C LEU A 96 0.00 16.71 13.91
N ASN A 97 0.63 16.39 15.04
CA ASN A 97 1.93 15.73 15.05
C ASN A 97 1.86 14.31 14.48
N LEU A 98 0.79 13.55 14.80
CA LEU A 98 0.59 12.21 14.26
C LEU A 98 0.38 12.23 12.75
N TYR A 99 -0.44 13.15 12.25
CA TYR A 99 -0.69 13.30 10.81
C TYR A 99 0.57 13.75 10.06
N GLU A 100 1.34 14.67 10.63
CA GLU A 100 2.61 15.12 10.06
C GLU A 100 3.68 14.02 9.99
N GLY A 101 3.60 13.02 10.87
CA GLY A 101 4.46 11.84 10.86
C GLY A 101 4.14 10.84 9.74
N THR A 102 3.02 11.00 9.04
CA THR A 102 2.67 10.16 7.88
C THR A 102 3.41 10.61 6.62
N LYS A 103 3.51 9.73 5.63
CA LYS A 103 4.14 10.07 4.35
C LYS A 103 3.22 10.93 3.48
N LEU A 104 3.29 12.25 3.62
CA LEU A 104 2.49 13.21 2.85
C LEU A 104 2.93 13.29 1.39
N THR A 105 1.96 13.39 0.47
CA THR A 105 2.17 13.84 -0.91
C THR A 105 2.35 15.36 -0.95
N GLU A 106 2.85 15.89 -2.07
CA GLU A 106 3.02 17.34 -2.25
C GLU A 106 1.70 18.11 -2.08
N LYS A 107 0.61 17.59 -2.66
CA LYS A 107 -0.73 18.19 -2.54
C LYS A 107 -1.27 18.11 -1.12
N GLU A 108 -1.07 16.99 -0.43
CA GLU A 108 -1.46 16.84 0.98
C GLU A 108 -0.72 17.82 1.86
N ALA A 109 0.59 17.97 1.67
CA ALA A 109 1.40 18.90 2.45
C ALA A 109 0.93 20.35 2.27
N GLU A 110 0.51 20.73 1.06
CA GLU A 110 -0.06 22.05 0.77
C GLU A 110 -1.38 22.28 1.52
N ILE A 111 -2.34 21.36 1.39
CA ILE A 111 -3.64 21.46 2.08
C ILE A 111 -3.46 21.40 3.60
N PHE A 112 -2.57 20.53 4.08
CA PHE A 112 -2.29 20.39 5.51
C PHE A 112 -1.65 21.64 6.11
N LYS A 113 -0.81 22.35 5.35
CA LYS A 113 -0.29 23.66 5.75
C LYS A 113 -1.42 24.69 5.86
N GLY A 114 -2.38 24.67 4.94
CA GLY A 114 -3.60 25.49 5.02
C GLY A 114 -4.40 25.18 6.28
N LEU A 115 -4.67 23.90 6.54
CA LEU A 115 -5.36 23.43 7.73
C LEU A 115 -4.69 23.92 9.03
N LYS A 116 -3.35 23.84 9.12
CA LYS A 116 -2.62 24.38 10.29
C LYS A 116 -2.86 25.86 10.51
N ALA A 117 -2.92 26.65 9.44
CA ALA A 117 -3.19 28.08 9.52
C ALA A 117 -4.62 28.36 10.00
N GLU A 118 -5.61 27.62 9.48
CA GLU A 118 -7.01 27.70 9.89
C GLU A 118 -7.20 27.33 11.36
N ILE A 119 -6.51 26.28 11.83
CA ILE A 119 -6.52 25.87 13.24
C ILE A 119 -5.92 26.97 14.12
N ASN A 120 -4.80 27.57 13.70
CA ASN A 120 -4.19 28.65 14.46
C ASN A 120 -5.10 29.89 14.53
N GLU A 121 -5.81 30.19 13.45
CA GLU A 121 -6.82 31.25 13.45
C GLU A 121 -7.97 30.95 14.43
N LEU A 122 -8.42 29.69 14.48
CA LEU A 122 -9.43 29.25 15.44
C LEU A 122 -8.94 29.42 16.88
N LEU A 123 -7.70 29.02 17.20
CA LEU A 123 -7.12 29.17 18.54
C LEU A 123 -7.03 30.65 18.96
N MET A 124 -6.63 31.54 18.05
CA MET A 124 -6.63 32.99 18.31
C MET A 124 -8.03 33.52 18.57
N LEU A 125 -9.02 33.06 17.80
CA LEU A 125 -10.42 33.44 18.00
C LEU A 125 -10.94 32.99 19.37
N GLU A 126 -10.65 31.74 19.76
CA GLU A 126 -11.05 31.18 21.04
C GLU A 126 -10.46 31.94 22.22
N SER A 127 -9.18 32.33 22.15
CA SER A 127 -8.56 33.17 23.19
C SER A 127 -9.24 34.55 23.32
N SER A 128 -9.80 35.06 22.22
CA SER A 128 -10.55 36.32 22.22
C SER A 128 -11.94 36.18 22.83
N ILE A 129 -12.57 35.00 22.69
CA ILE A 129 -13.84 34.63 23.33
C ILE A 129 -13.66 34.56 24.86
N GLU A 130 -12.54 34.01 25.35
CA GLU A 130 -12.20 33.99 26.77
C GLU A 130 -12.07 35.39 27.38
N SER A 131 -11.74 36.40 26.56
CA SER A 131 -11.53 37.79 26.97
C SER A 131 -12.77 38.71 26.91
N ASN A 132 -13.98 38.18 26.66
CA ASN A 132 -15.27 38.94 26.61
C ASN A 132 -15.33 40.04 25.52
N SER A 133 -15.10 39.67 24.25
CA SER A 133 -15.30 40.57 23.09
C SER A 133 -16.62 40.30 22.34
N ASP A 134 -17.08 41.27 21.52
CA ASP A 134 -18.38 41.29 20.81
C ASP A 134 -18.82 39.93 20.23
N ALA A 135 -19.80 39.30 20.89
CA ALA A 135 -20.26 37.93 20.63
C ALA A 135 -20.74 37.69 19.18
N GLN A 136 -21.38 38.68 18.56
CA GLN A 136 -22.03 38.49 17.25
C GLN A 136 -21.04 38.47 16.08
N LYS A 137 -19.94 39.23 16.18
CA LYS A 137 -18.87 39.24 15.15
C LYS A 137 -17.96 38.01 15.27
N LEU A 138 -17.82 37.49 16.49
CA LEU A 138 -17.10 36.24 16.78
C LEU A 138 -17.82 35.03 16.19
N GLU A 139 -19.15 34.98 16.25
CA GLU A 139 -19.95 33.86 15.76
C GLU A 139 -19.78 33.61 14.25
N SER A 140 -19.98 34.63 13.41
CA SER A 140 -19.83 34.48 11.96
C SER A 140 -18.39 34.14 11.55
N LYS A 141 -17.40 34.68 12.26
CA LYS A 141 -15.99 34.35 12.02
C LYS A 141 -15.68 32.91 12.45
N ASN A 142 -16.24 32.44 13.56
CA ASN A 142 -16.08 31.07 14.03
C ASN A 142 -16.67 30.06 13.04
N GLU A 143 -17.88 30.33 12.54
CA GLU A 143 -18.54 29.48 11.54
C GLU A 143 -17.71 29.38 10.25
N LEU A 144 -17.19 30.50 9.75
CA LEU A 144 -16.33 30.53 8.57
C LEU A 144 -15.08 29.66 8.76
N ILE A 145 -14.39 29.79 9.90
CA ILE A 145 -13.19 29.00 10.18
C ILE A 145 -13.52 27.50 10.27
N HIS A 146 -14.62 27.12 10.93
CA HIS A 146 -15.06 25.72 10.99
C HIS A 146 -15.39 25.15 9.60
N ASN A 147 -15.98 25.95 8.72
CA ASN A 147 -16.27 25.56 7.35
C ASN A 147 -14.98 25.37 6.53
N ASN A 148 -14.01 26.27 6.69
CA ASN A 148 -12.69 26.15 6.03
C ASN A 148 -11.96 24.88 6.49
N ILE A 149 -11.91 24.63 7.80
CA ILE A 149 -11.33 23.41 8.37
C ILE A 149 -12.03 22.17 7.80
N SER A 150 -13.37 22.17 7.74
CA SER A 150 -14.13 21.06 7.18
C SER A 150 -13.81 20.83 5.69
N TYR A 151 -13.65 21.91 4.93
CA TYR A 151 -13.25 21.85 3.53
C TYR A 151 -11.85 21.27 3.35
N SER A 152 -10.88 21.73 4.14
CA SER A 152 -9.51 21.21 4.17
C SER A 152 -9.48 19.72 4.52
N LEU A 153 -10.24 19.28 5.54
CA LEU A 153 -10.33 17.86 5.91
C LEU A 153 -10.97 17.00 4.82
N ASN A 154 -12.01 17.49 4.15
CA ASN A 154 -12.61 16.80 3.01
C ASN A 154 -11.62 16.67 1.85
N GLY A 155 -10.86 17.73 1.56
CA GLY A 155 -9.81 17.70 0.54
C GLY A 155 -8.72 16.67 0.86
N LEU A 156 -8.28 16.59 2.12
CA LEU A 156 -7.31 15.58 2.56
C LEU A 156 -7.87 14.15 2.44
N SER A 157 -9.15 13.92 2.78
CA SER A 157 -9.82 12.62 2.65
C SER A 157 -9.98 12.19 1.18
N GLU A 158 -10.31 13.13 0.29
CA GLU A 158 -10.38 12.85 -1.15
C GLU A 158 -9.03 12.40 -1.73
N ILE A 159 -7.92 13.00 -1.26
CA ILE A 159 -6.58 12.55 -1.62
C ILE A 159 -6.33 11.15 -1.06
N GLN A 160 -6.68 10.84 0.20
CA GLN A 160 -6.52 9.49 0.74
C GLN A 160 -7.26 8.43 -0.08
N HIS A 161 -8.49 8.73 -0.49
CA HIS A 161 -9.26 7.82 -1.35
C HIS A 161 -8.62 7.61 -2.72
N THR A 162 -8.06 8.68 -3.31
CA THR A 162 -7.42 8.62 -4.62
C THR A 162 -6.11 7.83 -4.56
N GLU A 163 -5.23 8.16 -3.60
CA GLU A 163 -3.97 7.46 -3.37
C GLU A 163 -4.21 6.00 -2.96
N GLY A 164 -5.20 5.73 -2.10
CA GLY A 164 -5.61 4.38 -1.74
C GLY A 164 -6.07 3.54 -2.94
N LYS A 165 -6.86 4.12 -3.86
CA LYS A 165 -7.24 3.46 -5.11
C LYS A 165 -6.02 3.19 -5.99
N GLN A 166 -5.08 4.13 -6.07
CA GLN A 166 -3.86 3.98 -6.85
C GLN A 166 -2.98 2.85 -6.31
N LEU A 167 -2.79 2.76 -4.98
CA LEU A 167 -2.07 1.66 -4.35
C LEU A 167 -2.73 0.29 -4.63
N ILE A 168 -4.06 0.22 -4.54
CA ILE A 168 -4.80 -1.02 -4.85
C ILE A 168 -4.62 -1.40 -6.32
N ASN A 169 -4.71 -0.44 -7.24
CA ASN A 169 -4.56 -0.70 -8.67
C ASN A 169 -3.13 -1.13 -9.02
N ASN A 170 -2.12 -0.50 -8.43
CA ASN A 170 -0.72 -0.90 -8.56
C ASN A 170 -0.49 -2.31 -8.03
N SER A 171 -1.05 -2.64 -6.86
CA SER A 171 -0.99 -3.99 -6.28
C SER A 171 -1.63 -5.03 -7.22
N LYS A 172 -2.79 -4.70 -7.81
CA LYS A 172 -3.44 -5.57 -8.81
C LYS A 172 -2.57 -5.75 -10.06
N GLN A 173 -1.90 -4.70 -10.53
CA GLN A 173 -1.02 -4.79 -11.69
C GLN A 173 0.20 -5.67 -11.41
N ILE A 174 0.81 -5.54 -10.22
CA ILE A 174 1.90 -6.41 -9.77
C ILE A 174 1.45 -7.88 -9.79
N ILE A 175 0.24 -8.18 -9.30
CA ILE A 175 -0.33 -9.53 -9.32
C ILE A 175 -0.65 -10.01 -10.75
N ALA A 176 -1.29 -9.17 -11.55
CA ALA A 176 -1.81 -9.55 -12.87
C ALA A 176 -0.69 -9.79 -13.89
N SER A 177 0.32 -8.91 -13.92
CA SER A 177 1.47 -9.03 -14.84
C SER A 177 2.21 -10.36 -14.71
N ASN A 178 2.18 -10.97 -13.52
CA ASN A 178 2.94 -12.18 -13.25
C ASN A 178 2.12 -13.48 -13.27
N SER A 179 0.80 -13.44 -13.06
CA SER A 179 -0.01 -14.66 -13.08
C SER A 179 -0.02 -15.38 -14.43
N ILE A 180 -0.08 -14.63 -15.54
CA ILE A 180 -0.13 -15.20 -16.89
C ILE A 180 1.25 -15.71 -17.33
N THR A 181 2.29 -14.91 -17.09
CA THR A 181 3.67 -15.24 -17.47
C THR A 181 4.19 -16.44 -16.69
N SER A 182 3.99 -16.47 -15.37
CA SER A 182 4.44 -17.57 -14.51
C SER A 182 3.73 -18.89 -14.83
N GLN A 183 2.42 -18.85 -15.15
CA GLN A 183 1.68 -20.05 -15.58
C GLN A 183 2.21 -20.61 -16.90
N LEU A 184 2.57 -19.74 -17.85
CA LEU A 184 3.14 -20.12 -19.13
C LEU A 184 4.56 -20.72 -18.94
N GLU A 185 5.40 -20.10 -18.13
CA GLU A 185 6.73 -20.63 -17.76
C GLU A 185 6.61 -22.03 -17.13
N MET A 186 5.70 -22.23 -16.18
CA MET A 186 5.47 -23.53 -15.55
C MET A 186 5.02 -24.59 -16.58
N GLY A 187 4.13 -24.21 -17.51
CA GLY A 187 3.72 -25.07 -18.62
C GLY A 187 4.90 -25.48 -19.51
N ILE A 188 5.78 -24.54 -19.87
CA ILE A 188 6.99 -24.81 -20.65
C ILE A 188 7.92 -25.76 -19.89
N LEU A 189 8.14 -25.55 -18.59
CA LEU A 189 8.99 -26.42 -17.76
C LEU A 189 8.43 -27.85 -17.71
N ILE A 190 7.11 -28.03 -17.56
CA ILE A 190 6.47 -29.35 -17.59
C ILE A 190 6.71 -30.03 -18.95
N VAL A 191 6.49 -29.32 -20.06
CA VAL A 191 6.70 -29.86 -21.41
C VAL A 191 8.16 -30.25 -21.64
N ILE A 192 9.11 -29.38 -21.31
CA ILE A 192 10.56 -29.66 -21.43
C ILE A 192 10.94 -30.86 -20.56
N GLY A 193 10.45 -30.92 -19.32
CA GLY A 193 10.70 -32.04 -18.41
C GLY A 193 10.20 -33.37 -18.96
N LEU A 194 8.99 -33.40 -19.55
CA LEU A 194 8.44 -34.59 -20.20
C LEU A 194 9.25 -35.02 -21.43
N ILE A 195 9.71 -34.06 -22.24
CA ILE A 195 10.58 -34.35 -23.40
C ILE A 195 11.91 -34.94 -22.95
N MET A 196 12.54 -34.35 -21.93
CA MET A 196 13.78 -34.87 -21.34
C MET A 196 13.56 -36.29 -20.80
N GLN A 197 12.47 -36.53 -20.08
CA GLN A 197 12.14 -37.83 -19.53
C GLN A 197 11.95 -38.89 -20.63
N ALA A 198 11.23 -38.55 -21.71
CA ALA A 198 11.05 -39.42 -22.86
C ALA A 198 12.36 -39.71 -23.62
N LEU A 199 13.25 -38.72 -23.76
CA LEU A 199 14.57 -38.89 -24.36
C LEU A 199 15.43 -39.87 -23.56
N VAL A 200 15.48 -39.69 -22.24
CA VAL A 200 16.22 -40.55 -21.31
C VAL A 200 15.67 -41.98 -21.32
N PHE A 201 14.36 -42.18 -21.17
CA PHE A 201 13.77 -43.53 -21.16
C PHE A 201 13.81 -44.23 -22.52
N SER A 202 13.76 -43.49 -23.65
CA SER A 202 13.95 -44.10 -24.98
C SER A 202 15.39 -44.53 -25.26
N SER A 203 16.35 -44.07 -24.46
CA SER A 203 17.76 -44.43 -24.59
C SER A 203 18.06 -45.72 -23.83
N LYS A 204 17.62 -46.85 -24.40
CA LYS A 204 17.87 -48.23 -23.90
C LYS A 204 19.36 -48.65 -23.83
N SER A 205 20.32 -47.72 -23.83
CA SER A 205 21.76 -48.01 -23.96
C SER A 205 22.69 -47.15 -23.10
N ILE A 206 22.19 -46.35 -22.13
CA ILE A 206 23.08 -45.50 -21.32
C ILE A 206 23.80 -46.29 -20.21
N ILE A 207 23.20 -47.35 -19.67
CA ILE A 207 23.89 -48.27 -18.77
C ILE A 207 24.44 -49.40 -19.64
N SER A 208 25.72 -49.29 -20.04
CA SER A 208 26.40 -50.41 -20.70
C SER A 208 26.35 -51.61 -19.76
N LYS A 209 25.74 -52.69 -20.21
CA LYS A 209 25.82 -53.99 -19.54
C LYS A 209 27.31 -54.34 -19.47
N ILE A 210 27.91 -54.26 -18.29
CA ILE A 210 29.26 -54.77 -18.03
C ILE A 210 29.25 -56.22 -18.50
N SER A 211 30.02 -56.52 -19.54
CA SER A 211 30.23 -57.88 -20.01
C SER A 211 30.99 -58.61 -18.89
N GLN A 212 30.28 -59.46 -18.15
CA GLN A 212 30.91 -60.53 -17.38
C GLN A 212 31.50 -61.50 -18.40
N ASN A 213 32.82 -61.43 -18.56
CA ASN A 213 33.57 -62.36 -19.36
C ASN A 213 33.63 -63.69 -18.58
N ASN A 214 32.71 -64.60 -18.87
CA ASN A 214 32.78 -65.98 -18.40
C ASN A 214 33.81 -66.72 -19.27
N ASN A 215 35.08 -66.64 -18.89
CA ASN A 215 36.07 -67.62 -19.34
C ASN A 215 36.00 -68.81 -18.39
N LEU A 216 35.30 -69.84 -18.85
CA LEU A 216 35.48 -71.22 -18.39
C LEU A 216 36.80 -71.74 -18.97
N ASN A 217 37.80 -71.90 -18.11
CA ASN A 217 38.72 -73.06 -18.10
C ASN A 217 39.48 -73.10 -16.77
#